data_AF-A0A6A6WIB7-F1
#
_entry.id   AF-A0A6A6WIB7-F1
#
_cell.length_a   1.000
_cell.length_b   1.000
_cell.length_c   1.000
_cell.angle_alpha   90.00
_cell.angle_beta   90.00
_cell.angle_gamma   90.00
#
_symmetry.space_group_name_H-M   'P 1'
#
loop_
_entity.id
_entity.type
_entity.pdbx_description
1 polymer ?
#
loop_
_entity_poly.entity_id
_entity_poly.type
_entity_poly.pdbx_seq_one_letter_code
_entity_poly.pdbx_strand_id
1 'polypeptide(L)'
;MTFTLVLSALILVRVSLAQTYSASFTQYGSTDSWGSGNCNVNTAACGFYTNPGYSAAVSENLYGVGPGAGAGPACGACYRLTAQKDSSGNTLRNAGTSIVVMVNNLCPASGNPLCSQNGLSGQNQYGANVNFDLCIDSGAAGALFGDSGVGLATGSAEEVDCSQWSGTQRS
;
A
#
# COMPACT_ATOMS: atom_id res chain seq x y z
N MET A 1 -51.27 -14.78 -31.13
CA MET A 1 -50.02 -15.54 -30.92
C MET A 1 -48.96 -14.54 -30.54
N THR A 2 -48.64 -14.44 -29.25
CA THR A 2 -47.80 -13.38 -28.68
C THR A 2 -46.39 -13.95 -28.50
N PHE A 3 -45.40 -13.40 -29.20
CA PHE A 3 -44.00 -13.79 -29.10
C PHE A 3 -43.35 -13.08 -27.91
N THR A 4 -42.97 -13.84 -26.87
CA THR A 4 -42.19 -13.33 -25.75
C THR A 4 -40.71 -13.38 -26.10
N LEU A 5 -40.07 -12.22 -26.21
CA LEU A 5 -38.62 -12.09 -26.40
C LEU A 5 -37.92 -12.40 -25.07
N VAL A 6 -37.15 -13.49 -25.01
CA VAL A 6 -36.28 -13.78 -23.86
C VAL A 6 -34.97 -13.01 -24.06
N LEU A 7 -34.80 -11.93 -23.31
CA LEU A 7 -33.57 -11.13 -23.29
C LEU A 7 -32.54 -11.86 -22.41
N SER A 8 -31.68 -12.68 -23.03
CA SER A 8 -30.56 -13.31 -22.33
C SER A 8 -29.59 -12.23 -21.84
N ALA A 9 -29.53 -12.02 -20.52
CA ALA A 9 -28.55 -11.14 -19.91
C ALA A 9 -27.14 -11.74 -20.06
N LEU A 10 -26.31 -11.13 -20.90
CA LEU A 10 -24.88 -11.36 -20.92
C LEU A 10 -24.29 -10.83 -19.59
N ILE A 11 -23.95 -11.73 -18.69
CA ILE A 11 -23.19 -11.42 -17.48
C ILE A 11 -21.79 -11.00 -17.94
N LEU A 12 -21.51 -9.69 -17.92
CA LEU A 12 -20.14 -9.16 -18.01
C LEU A 12 -19.40 -9.57 -16.74
N VAL A 13 -18.70 -10.70 -16.78
CA VAL A 13 -17.68 -11.02 -15.79
C VAL A 13 -16.56 -10.00 -15.96
N ARG A 14 -16.48 -9.02 -15.05
CA ARG A 14 -15.32 -8.14 -14.95
C ARG A 14 -14.14 -8.99 -14.50
N VAL A 15 -13.29 -9.41 -15.44
CA VAL A 15 -11.96 -9.90 -15.13
C VAL A 15 -11.14 -8.67 -14.71
N SER A 16 -11.13 -8.37 -13.42
CA SER A 16 -10.20 -7.40 -12.87
C SER A 16 -8.80 -8.00 -12.99
N LEU A 17 -8.00 -7.54 -13.95
CA LEU A 17 -6.57 -7.80 -13.93
C LEU A 17 -6.03 -7.20 -12.63
N ALA A 18 -5.37 -8.00 -11.80
CA ALA A 18 -4.74 -7.53 -10.57
C ALA A 18 -3.73 -6.44 -10.93
N GLN A 19 -4.04 -5.20 -10.55
CA GLN A 19 -3.22 -4.05 -10.89
C GLN A 19 -1.91 -4.16 -10.11
N THR A 20 -0.80 -4.20 -10.85
CA THR A 20 0.55 -4.32 -10.29
C THR A 20 1.36 -3.06 -10.58
N TYR A 21 2.08 -2.57 -9.57
CA TYR A 21 2.96 -1.41 -9.65
C TYR A 21 4.41 -1.79 -9.31
N SER A 22 5.37 -1.09 -9.93
CA SER A 22 6.71 -0.96 -9.35
C SER A 22 6.59 -0.13 -8.08
N ALA A 23 7.10 -0.64 -6.96
CA ALA A 23 6.90 -0.01 -5.65
C ALA A 23 8.21 0.17 -4.88
N SER A 24 8.29 1.25 -4.12
CA SER A 24 9.28 1.44 -3.06
C SER A 24 8.60 1.26 -1.71
N PHE A 25 9.36 0.79 -0.74
CA PHE A 25 8.89 0.48 0.60
C PHE A 25 9.77 1.23 1.59
N THR A 26 9.14 2.01 2.47
CA THR A 26 9.76 2.66 3.62
C THR A 26 9.06 2.26 4.90
N GLN A 27 9.40 2.88 6.02
CA GLN A 27 8.75 2.66 7.30
C GLN A 27 8.61 3.96 8.07
N TYR A 28 7.53 4.04 8.85
CA TYR A 28 7.25 5.13 9.78
C TYR A 28 6.54 4.59 11.03
N GLY A 29 6.67 5.29 12.14
CA GLY A 29 6.00 4.94 13.40
C GLY A 29 6.80 5.30 14.63
N SER A 30 6.32 4.85 15.80
CA SER A 30 6.79 5.33 17.12
C SER A 30 8.28 5.15 17.42
N THR A 31 8.98 4.29 16.68
CA THR A 31 10.40 4.00 16.87
C THR A 31 11.25 4.36 15.63
N ASP A 32 10.74 5.19 14.72
CA ASP A 32 11.55 5.65 13.61
C ASP A 32 12.57 6.73 14.03
N SER A 33 13.57 6.96 13.19
CA SER A 33 14.63 7.95 13.45
C SER A 33 14.19 9.40 13.24
N TRP A 34 12.97 9.62 12.75
CA TRP A 34 12.45 10.94 12.36
C TRP A 34 11.48 11.51 13.40
N GLY A 35 11.22 10.76 14.48
CA GLY A 35 10.35 11.17 15.56
C GLY A 35 8.87 11.11 15.19
N SER A 36 8.49 10.25 14.24
CA SER A 36 7.09 10.03 13.93
C SER A 36 6.35 9.49 15.16
N GLY A 37 5.10 9.91 15.31
CA GLY A 37 4.21 9.33 16.31
C GLY A 37 3.82 7.89 15.95
N ASN A 38 3.00 7.28 16.82
CA ASN A 38 2.41 5.97 16.54
C ASN A 38 1.57 6.02 15.25
N CYS A 39 1.90 5.16 14.28
CA CYS A 39 1.24 5.09 12.97
C CYS A 39 -0.04 4.24 12.97
N ASN A 40 -0.31 3.49 14.03
CA ASN A 40 -1.43 2.57 14.16
C ASN A 40 -2.52 3.16 15.08
N VAL A 41 -3.06 4.30 14.67
CA VAL A 41 -4.06 5.09 15.43
C VAL A 41 -5.23 5.49 14.54
N ASN A 42 -6.40 5.75 15.13
CA ASN A 42 -7.61 6.10 14.38
C ASN A 42 -7.59 7.51 13.76
N THR A 43 -6.57 8.31 14.06
CA THR A 43 -6.32 9.62 13.41
C THR A 43 -5.55 9.50 12.09
N ALA A 44 -5.21 8.28 11.65
CA ALA A 44 -4.70 8.05 10.30
C ALA A 44 -5.71 8.56 9.25
N ALA A 45 -5.25 8.89 8.05
CA ALA A 45 -6.07 9.60 7.04
C ALA A 45 -7.35 8.85 6.63
N CYS A 46 -7.37 7.52 6.74
CA CYS A 46 -8.58 6.72 6.49
C CYS A 46 -9.56 6.63 7.67
N GLY A 47 -9.22 7.20 8.83
CA GLY A 47 -10.06 7.18 10.03
C GLY A 47 -10.10 5.84 10.76
N PHE A 48 -9.14 4.95 10.50
CA PHE A 48 -9.06 3.64 11.13
C PHE A 48 -7.61 3.18 11.31
N TYR A 49 -7.44 2.18 12.16
CA TYR A 49 -6.18 1.46 12.36
C TYR A 49 -6.42 -0.05 12.36
N THR A 50 -5.36 -0.86 12.43
CA THR A 50 -5.46 -2.33 12.34
C THR A 50 -4.88 -2.98 13.58
N ASN A 51 -5.65 -3.85 14.24
CA ASN A 51 -5.15 -4.60 15.39
C ASN A 51 -5.92 -5.92 15.62
N PRO A 52 -5.32 -7.10 15.35
CA PRO A 52 -4.04 -7.27 14.66
C PRO A 52 -4.14 -6.92 13.16
N GLY A 53 -3.02 -6.94 12.44
CA GLY A 53 -2.98 -6.84 10.97
C GLY A 53 -2.10 -5.71 10.48
N TYR A 54 -1.47 -5.92 9.31
CA TYR A 54 -0.49 -4.99 8.75
C TYR A 54 -1.16 -3.84 8.03
N SER A 55 -0.66 -2.64 8.27
CA SER A 55 -1.11 -1.43 7.58
C SER A 55 0.04 -0.61 7.02
N ALA A 56 -0.28 0.23 6.04
CA ALA A 56 0.67 1.12 5.40
C ALA A 56 0.00 2.43 5.00
N ALA A 57 0.80 3.50 4.99
CA ALA A 57 0.47 4.69 4.23
C ALA A 57 0.86 4.48 2.75
N VAL A 58 0.14 5.09 1.82
CA VAL A 58 0.49 5.00 0.39
C VAL A 58 0.68 6.38 -0.22
N SER A 59 1.56 6.48 -1.22
CA SER A 59 1.86 7.72 -1.93
C SER A 59 0.60 8.39 -2.48
N GLU A 60 0.58 9.73 -2.43
CA GLU A 60 -0.61 10.55 -2.72
C GLU A 60 -1.25 10.26 -4.07
N ASN A 61 -0.44 9.93 -5.08
CA ASN A 61 -0.90 9.55 -6.42
C ASN A 61 -1.77 8.28 -6.44
N LEU A 62 -1.52 7.31 -5.56
CA LEU A 62 -2.33 6.10 -5.40
C LEU A 62 -3.39 6.29 -4.32
N TYR A 63 -3.11 7.03 -3.24
CA TYR A 63 -4.09 7.35 -2.21
C TYR A 63 -5.31 8.07 -2.82
N GLY A 64 -5.06 8.98 -3.78
CA GLY A 64 -6.05 9.57 -4.69
C GLY A 64 -6.55 10.97 -4.29
N VAL A 65 -6.23 11.45 -3.08
CA VAL A 65 -6.54 12.81 -2.62
C VAL A 65 -5.39 13.36 -1.78
N GLY A 66 -5.26 14.69 -1.72
CA GLY A 66 -4.21 15.35 -0.93
C GLY A 66 -4.53 15.46 0.56
N PRO A 67 -3.58 15.98 1.36
CA PRO A 67 -3.75 16.20 2.80
C PRO A 67 -4.98 17.05 3.14
N GLY A 68 -5.70 16.65 4.20
CA GLY A 68 -6.90 17.37 4.68
C GLY A 68 -8.19 17.06 3.91
N ALA A 69 -8.14 16.31 2.81
CA ALA A 69 -9.32 15.88 2.06
C ALA A 69 -10.06 14.67 2.67
N GLY A 70 -9.47 14.03 3.69
CA GLY A 70 -10.02 12.86 4.36
C GLY A 70 -9.64 11.54 3.69
N ALA A 71 -10.54 10.55 3.76
CA ALA A 71 -10.33 9.22 3.22
C ALA A 71 -10.30 9.25 1.69
N GLY A 72 -9.16 8.84 1.11
CA GLY A 72 -9.01 8.67 -0.33
C GLY A 72 -9.60 7.34 -0.83
N PRO A 73 -9.75 7.15 -2.15
CA PRO A 73 -10.24 5.91 -2.73
C PRO A 73 -9.42 4.66 -2.38
N ALA A 74 -8.13 4.80 -2.04
CA ALA A 74 -7.31 3.66 -1.63
C ALA A 74 -7.58 3.18 -0.19
N CYS A 75 -8.33 3.93 0.62
CA CYS A 75 -8.57 3.55 2.00
C CYS A 75 -9.26 2.18 2.11
N GLY A 76 -8.66 1.26 2.86
CA GLY A 76 -9.14 -0.11 3.02
C GLY A 76 -8.76 -1.07 1.89
N ALA A 77 -8.15 -0.59 0.81
CA ALA A 77 -7.62 -1.46 -0.23
C ALA A 77 -6.44 -2.29 0.30
N CYS A 78 -6.33 -3.53 -0.16
CA CYS A 78 -5.29 -4.46 0.26
C CYS A 78 -4.28 -4.71 -0.86
N TYR A 79 -2.99 -4.68 -0.51
CA TYR A 79 -1.90 -4.87 -1.46
C TYR A 79 -0.95 -5.95 -0.98
N ARG A 80 -0.62 -6.89 -1.86
CA ARG A 80 0.51 -7.80 -1.69
C ARG A 80 1.78 -7.06 -2.08
N LEU A 81 2.63 -6.80 -1.11
CA LEU A 81 3.92 -6.16 -1.29
C LEU A 81 4.99 -7.23 -1.34
N THR A 82 5.92 -7.13 -2.28
CA THR A 82 7.06 -8.05 -2.40
C THR A 82 8.35 -7.25 -2.51
N ALA A 83 9.25 -7.41 -1.53
CA ALA A 83 10.54 -6.73 -1.51
C ALA A 83 11.61 -7.53 -2.27
N GLN A 84 12.44 -6.84 -3.06
CA GLN A 84 13.44 -7.48 -3.93
C GLN A 84 14.82 -6.87 -3.79
N LYS A 85 14.94 -5.54 -3.84
CA LYS A 85 16.23 -4.84 -3.86
C LYS A 85 16.32 -3.74 -2.82
N ASP A 86 17.53 -3.40 -2.38
CA ASP A 86 17.81 -2.22 -1.58
C ASP A 86 17.80 -0.92 -2.42
N SER A 87 18.06 0.21 -1.77
CA SER A 87 18.13 1.53 -2.41
C SER A 87 19.31 1.72 -3.38
N SER A 88 20.33 0.85 -3.31
CA SER A 88 21.47 0.83 -4.22
C SER A 88 21.28 -0.15 -5.38
N GLY A 89 20.14 -0.86 -5.42
CA GLY A 89 19.79 -1.83 -6.46
C GLY A 89 20.35 -3.23 -6.22
N ASN A 90 20.96 -3.51 -5.06
CA ASN A 90 21.42 -4.85 -4.71
C ASN A 90 20.24 -5.72 -4.28
N THR A 91 20.32 -7.02 -4.53
CA THR A 91 19.29 -7.97 -4.11
C THR A 91 19.30 -8.12 -2.58
N LEU A 92 18.13 -8.05 -1.95
CA LEU A 92 17.98 -8.23 -0.51
C LEU A 92 18.29 -9.67 -0.09
N ARG A 93 18.79 -9.85 1.15
CA ARG A 93 18.99 -11.19 1.74
C ARG A 93 17.68 -11.98 1.83
N ASN A 94 16.56 -11.29 2.06
CA ASN A 94 15.22 -11.86 2.14
C ASN A 94 14.37 -11.53 0.89
N ALA A 95 15.01 -11.32 -0.27
CA ALA A 95 14.30 -11.01 -1.52
C ALA A 95 13.20 -12.05 -1.81
N GLY A 96 12.04 -11.57 -2.25
CA GLY A 96 10.84 -12.40 -2.43
C GLY A 96 9.96 -12.51 -1.19
N THR A 97 10.37 -11.94 -0.05
CA THR A 97 9.47 -11.79 1.11
C THR A 97 8.26 -10.96 0.71
N SER A 98 7.07 -11.50 0.99
CA SER A 98 5.81 -10.82 0.71
C SER A 98 4.91 -10.75 1.94
N ILE A 99 4.23 -9.62 2.09
CA ILE A 99 3.14 -9.43 3.05
C ILE A 99 1.93 -8.84 2.34
N VAL A 100 0.75 -9.01 2.92
CA VAL A 100 -0.45 -8.27 2.50
C VAL A 100 -0.70 -7.17 3.53
N VAL A 101 -0.80 -5.92 3.09
CA VAL A 101 -1.11 -4.76 3.93
C VAL A 101 -2.46 -4.18 3.54
N MET A 102 -3.12 -3.51 4.49
CA MET A 102 -4.28 -2.66 4.23
C MET A 102 -3.86 -1.20 4.27
N VAL A 103 -4.26 -0.41 3.27
CA VAL A 103 -3.99 1.03 3.25
C VAL A 103 -4.87 1.73 4.28
N ASN A 104 -4.25 2.34 5.29
CA ASN A 104 -4.97 3.08 6.34
C ASN A 104 -4.58 4.57 6.41
N ASN A 105 -3.56 5.00 5.67
CA ASN A 105 -3.03 6.34 5.78
C ASN A 105 -2.50 6.88 4.45
N LEU A 106 -2.26 8.19 4.42
CA LEU A 106 -1.68 8.92 3.29
C LEU A 106 -0.19 9.18 3.54
N CYS A 107 0.66 8.85 2.56
CA CYS A 107 2.00 9.39 2.46
C CYS A 107 1.95 10.63 1.53
N PRO A 108 2.02 11.86 2.08
CA PRO A 108 1.79 13.07 1.30
C PRO A 108 2.92 13.32 0.29
N ALA A 109 2.60 13.89 -0.87
CA ALA A 109 3.59 14.27 -1.87
C ALA A 109 4.45 15.45 -1.40
N SER A 110 3.84 16.40 -0.67
CA SER A 110 4.54 17.58 -0.17
C SER A 110 5.62 17.20 0.84
N GLY A 111 6.87 17.59 0.55
CA GLY A 111 8.02 17.32 1.42
C GLY A 111 8.53 15.88 1.39
N ASN A 112 7.90 14.97 0.62
CA ASN A 112 8.34 13.58 0.51
C ASN A 112 8.49 13.14 -0.96
N PRO A 113 9.70 13.24 -1.53
CA PRO A 113 9.98 12.83 -2.91
C PRO A 113 9.66 11.36 -3.23
N LEU A 114 9.64 10.49 -2.21
CA LEU A 114 9.27 9.08 -2.40
C LEU A 114 7.79 8.90 -2.70
N CYS A 115 6.95 9.86 -2.29
CA CYS A 115 5.50 9.82 -2.40
C CYS A 115 4.94 10.88 -3.37
N SER A 116 5.81 11.55 -4.13
CA SER A 116 5.46 12.66 -5.02
C SER A 116 5.50 12.27 -6.51
N GLN A 117 5.16 11.02 -6.84
CA GLN A 117 5.12 10.58 -8.23
C GLN A 117 4.05 11.35 -9.02
N ASN A 118 4.38 11.75 -10.25
CA ASN A 118 3.44 12.39 -11.15
C ASN A 118 2.46 11.37 -11.75
N GLY A 119 1.34 11.16 -11.07
CA GLY A 119 0.38 10.11 -11.41
C GLY A 119 0.94 8.69 -11.24
N LEU A 120 0.20 7.69 -11.70
CA LEU A 120 0.57 6.26 -11.54
C LEU A 120 1.58 5.76 -12.59
N SER A 121 1.90 6.57 -13.61
CA SER A 121 2.91 6.25 -14.62
C SER A 121 4.27 6.90 -14.32
N GLY A 122 4.30 7.99 -13.54
CA GLY A 122 5.53 8.60 -13.05
C GLY A 122 6.28 7.66 -12.09
N GLN A 123 7.57 7.94 -11.88
CA GLN A 123 8.42 7.18 -10.97
C GLN A 123 9.16 8.13 -10.02
N ASN A 124 9.46 7.67 -8.80
CA ASN A 124 10.39 8.35 -7.90
C ASN A 124 11.86 8.03 -8.27
N GLN A 125 12.82 8.54 -7.50
CA GLN A 125 14.25 8.35 -7.76
C GLN A 125 14.75 6.90 -7.72
N TYR A 126 13.92 5.95 -7.25
CA TYR A 126 14.22 4.53 -7.19
C TYR A 126 13.48 3.71 -8.26
N GLY A 127 12.81 4.36 -9.22
CA GLY A 127 12.08 3.68 -10.30
C GLY A 127 10.72 3.12 -9.88
N ALA A 128 10.19 3.55 -8.73
CA ALA A 128 8.91 3.10 -8.21
C ALA A 128 7.77 4.05 -8.59
N ASN A 129 6.67 3.48 -9.09
CA ASN A 129 5.45 4.21 -9.42
C ASN A 129 4.65 4.65 -8.19
N VAL A 130 4.79 3.91 -7.10
CA VAL A 130 4.12 4.15 -5.83
C VAL A 130 5.07 3.89 -4.68
N ASN A 131 4.83 4.51 -3.53
CA ASN A 131 5.53 4.18 -2.28
C ASN A 131 4.54 3.71 -1.23
N PHE A 132 4.88 2.62 -0.56
CA PHE A 132 4.19 2.17 0.65
C PHE A 132 5.09 2.45 1.85
N ASP A 133 4.61 3.33 2.73
CA ASP A 133 5.26 3.62 3.99
C ASP A 133 4.69 2.69 5.07
N LEU A 134 5.46 1.69 5.46
CA LEU A 134 4.99 0.59 6.31
C LEU A 134 4.85 1.06 7.75
N CYS A 135 3.71 0.77 8.36
CA CYS A 135 3.50 1.14 9.76
C CYS A 135 4.28 0.18 10.69
N ILE A 136 5.30 0.70 11.37
CA ILE A 136 6.11 -0.05 12.37
C ILE A 136 5.21 -0.59 13.48
N ASP A 137 4.28 0.23 13.98
CA ASP A 137 3.41 -0.09 15.11
C ASP A 137 2.38 -1.19 14.80
N SER A 138 2.14 -1.50 13.51
CA SER A 138 1.32 -2.64 13.07
C SER A 138 2.12 -3.93 12.88
N GLY A 139 3.46 -3.85 12.92
CA GLY A 139 4.39 -4.93 12.60
C GLY A 139 4.71 -5.07 11.11
N ALA A 140 4.12 -4.26 10.22
CA ALA A 140 4.29 -4.37 8.77
C ALA A 140 5.74 -4.22 8.33
N ALA A 141 6.44 -3.23 8.86
CA ALA A 141 7.85 -2.96 8.53
C ALA A 141 8.76 -4.14 8.89
N GLY A 142 8.62 -4.66 10.13
CA GLY A 142 9.37 -5.82 10.59
C GLY A 142 9.07 -7.09 9.78
N ALA A 143 7.83 -7.26 9.34
CA ALA A 143 7.43 -8.42 8.54
C ALA A 143 7.97 -8.37 7.09
N LEU A 144 8.04 -7.20 6.45
CA LEU A 144 8.56 -7.09 5.09
C LEU A 144 10.09 -6.99 5.05
N PHE A 145 10.70 -6.16 5.90
CA PHE A 145 12.15 -5.96 5.90
C PHE A 145 12.89 -7.06 6.66
N GLY A 146 12.30 -7.67 7.69
CA GLY A 146 12.92 -8.75 8.44
C GLY A 146 14.34 -8.43 8.91
N ASP A 147 15.29 -9.31 8.59
CA ASP A 147 16.70 -9.20 8.93
C ASP A 147 17.55 -8.62 7.77
N SER A 148 16.93 -7.99 6.78
CA SER A 148 17.63 -7.41 5.63
C SER A 148 18.56 -6.26 5.99
N GLY A 149 18.31 -5.58 7.11
CA GLY A 149 19.09 -4.43 7.58
C GLY A 149 18.87 -3.15 6.76
N VAL A 150 17.82 -3.09 5.93
CA VAL A 150 17.51 -1.91 5.11
C VAL A 150 16.35 -1.11 5.70
N GLY A 151 16.37 0.21 5.49
CA GLY A 151 15.24 1.11 5.75
C GLY A 151 14.45 1.50 4.50
N LEU A 152 14.91 1.07 3.33
CA LEU A 152 14.25 1.26 2.04
C LEU A 152 14.48 0.05 1.15
N ALA A 153 13.41 -0.46 0.57
CA ALA A 153 13.47 -1.49 -0.46
C ALA A 153 12.66 -1.10 -1.70
N THR A 154 12.90 -1.79 -2.81
CA THR A 154 12.09 -1.73 -4.03
C THR A 154 11.61 -3.12 -4.43
N GLY A 155 10.51 -3.18 -5.16
CA GLY A 155 9.91 -4.41 -5.66
C GLY A 155 8.55 -4.14 -6.28
N SER A 156 7.54 -4.94 -5.92
CA SER A 156 6.21 -4.87 -6.52
C SER A 156 5.09 -4.73 -5.49
N ALA A 157 4.04 -4.01 -5.85
CA ALA A 157 2.77 -3.98 -5.13
C ALA A 157 1.64 -4.42 -6.07
N GLU A 158 0.94 -5.50 -5.70
CA GLU A 158 -0.20 -6.04 -6.43
C GLU A 158 -1.47 -5.81 -5.59
N GLU A 159 -2.48 -5.16 -6.16
CA GLU A 159 -3.79 -5.04 -5.52
C GLU A 159 -4.45 -6.42 -5.44
N VAL A 160 -4.90 -6.80 -4.24
CA VAL A 160 -5.50 -8.11 -3.97
C VAL A 160 -6.81 -7.97 -3.21
N ASP A 161 -7.65 -8.99 -3.31
CA ASP A 161 -8.83 -9.10 -2.46
C ASP A 161 -8.41 -9.17 -0.96
N CYS A 162 -9.08 -8.39 -0.11
CA CYS A 162 -8.76 -8.31 1.31
C CYS A 162 -9.01 -9.62 2.08
N SER A 163 -9.63 -10.65 1.50
CA SER A 163 -9.61 -12.02 2.05
C SER A 163 -8.19 -12.60 2.17
N GLN A 164 -7.21 -12.05 1.46
CA GLN A 164 -5.79 -12.41 1.59
C GLN A 164 -5.08 -11.64 2.71
N TRP A 165 -5.70 -10.59 3.24
CA TRP A 165 -5.21 -9.83 4.37
C TRP A 165 -5.74 -10.46 5.68
N SER A 166 -4.89 -10.53 6.70
CA SER A 166 -5.26 -11.06 8.01
C SER A 166 -5.20 -9.97 9.07
N GLY A 167 -6.32 -9.71 9.72
CA GLY A 167 -6.39 -8.74 10.80
C GLY A 167 -7.79 -8.27 11.13
N THR A 168 -7.89 -7.18 11.88
CA THR A 168 -9.15 -6.51 12.19
C THR A 168 -8.97 -5.01 12.10
N GLN A 169 -9.83 -4.36 11.33
CA GLN A 169 -9.96 -2.90 11.31
C GLN A 169 -10.60 -2.42 12.63
N ARG A 170 -10.07 -1.33 13.17
CA ARG A 170 -10.52 -0.67 14.40
C ARG A 170 -10.74 0.82 14.13
N SER A 171 -11.71 1.41 14.80
CA SER A 171 -12.10 2.82 14.71
C SER A 171 -12.16 3.44 16.09
#